data_AF-A0A5F9ZH87-F1
#
_entry.id   AF-A0A5F9ZH87-F1
#
_cell.length_a   1.000
_cell.length_b   1.000
_cell.length_c   1.000
_cell.angle_alpha   90.00
_cell.angle_beta   90.00
_cell.angle_gamma   90.00
#
_symmetry.space_group_name_H-M   'P 1'
#
loop_
_entity.id
_entity.type
_entity.pdbx_description
1 polymer ?
#
loop_
_entity_poly.entity_id
_entity_poly.type
_entity_poly.pdbx_seq_one_letter_code
_entity_poly.pdbx_strand_id
1 'polypeptide(L)'
;SLKQMVHEGNQRWDNLQKRVTSILRRLKHFIGQREEFETARDSILVWLTEMDLQLTNIEHFSECDVQAKIKQLKAFQQEISLNHNKIEQIIAQGEQLIEKSEPLDAAIIEEELDELRRYCQEVFGRVERYHKKLIRLPLPDDEHDLSDRELELEDSAALSDLHWHDRSADSLLSPQPSSNLSLSLAQPLRSERSGRDTPASVDSIPLEWDHDYDLSRDLESAMSRALPSEDEEGQDDKDFYLRGAVGLSGDHSALESQIRQLGKALDDSRFQIQQTENIIRSKTPTGPELDTSYKGYMKLLGECSSSIDSVKRLEHKLKEEEESLPGFVNLHSTETQTAGVIDRWELLQAQALSKELRMKQNLQKWQQFNSDLNSIWAWLGDTEEELEQLQRLELSTDIQTIELQIKKLKELQKAVDHRKAIILSINLCSPEFTQADSKESRDLQDRLSQMNGRWDRVCSLLEEWRGLLQDALMQCQGFHEMSHGLLLMLENIDRRKNEIVPIDSNLDAEILQDHHKQLMVRCVNSGSLQLFLAGLHFIYRK
;
A
#
# COMPACT_ATOMS: atom_id res chain seq x y z
N SER A 1 -23.81 -9.55 39.09
CA SER A 1 -25.02 -9.32 38.28
C SER A 1 -24.65 -9.38 36.80
N LEU A 2 -25.49 -9.94 35.93
CA LEU A 2 -25.27 -9.99 34.47
C LEU A 2 -24.93 -8.62 33.87
N LYS A 3 -25.55 -7.54 34.38
CA LYS A 3 -25.27 -6.16 33.97
C LYS A 3 -23.81 -5.74 34.22
N GLN A 4 -23.24 -6.18 35.33
CA GLN A 4 -21.86 -5.86 35.71
C GLN A 4 -20.86 -6.60 34.83
N MET A 5 -21.11 -7.88 34.53
CA MET A 5 -20.27 -8.66 33.61
C MET A 5 -20.26 -8.08 32.19
N VAL A 6 -21.41 -7.60 31.69
CA VAL A 6 -21.50 -6.94 30.39
C VAL A 6 -20.73 -5.62 30.39
N HIS A 7 -20.85 -4.82 31.47
CA HIS A 7 -20.10 -3.56 31.59
C HIS A 7 -18.59 -3.79 31.63
N GLU A 8 -18.12 -4.78 32.40
CA GLU A 8 -16.70 -5.19 32.45
C GLU A 8 -16.21 -5.77 31.11
N GLY A 9 -17.08 -6.46 30.37
CA GLY A 9 -16.79 -6.95 29.02
C GLY A 9 -16.58 -5.79 28.03
N ASN A 10 -17.50 -4.83 28.02
CA ASN A 10 -17.42 -3.64 27.17
C ASN A 10 -16.19 -2.79 27.52
N GLN A 11 -15.90 -2.59 28.80
CA GLN A 11 -14.72 -1.83 29.22
C GLN A 11 -13.41 -2.50 28.79
N ARG A 12 -13.34 -3.84 28.83
CA ARG A 12 -12.18 -4.59 28.31
C ARG A 12 -12.07 -4.47 26.80
N TRP A 13 -13.19 -4.51 26.08
CA TRP A 13 -13.23 -4.30 24.64
C TRP A 13 -12.76 -2.90 24.25
N ASP A 14 -13.26 -1.85 24.91
CA ASP A 14 -12.88 -0.46 24.64
C ASP A 14 -11.39 -0.23 24.92
N ASN A 15 -10.86 -0.81 25.99
CA ASN A 15 -9.42 -0.75 26.29
C ASN A 15 -8.58 -1.49 25.25
N LEU A 16 -9.03 -2.67 24.80
CA LEU A 16 -8.36 -3.40 23.74
C LEU A 16 -8.36 -2.58 22.44
N GLN A 17 -9.50 -2.00 22.07
CA GLN A 17 -9.64 -1.20 20.86
C GLN A 17 -8.74 0.04 20.89
N LYS A 18 -8.66 0.73 22.03
CA LYS A 18 -7.72 1.85 22.23
C LYS A 18 -6.26 1.41 22.06
N ARG A 19 -5.89 0.27 22.66
CA ARG A 19 -4.52 -0.29 22.54
C ARG A 19 -4.18 -0.66 21.11
N VAL A 20 -5.08 -1.36 20.41
CA VAL A 20 -4.91 -1.74 19.00
C VAL A 20 -4.76 -0.50 18.13
N THR A 21 -5.61 0.51 18.32
CA THR A 21 -5.54 1.76 17.56
C THR A 21 -4.21 2.49 17.80
N SER A 22 -3.70 2.51 19.03
CA SER A 22 -2.40 3.08 19.36
C SER A 22 -1.24 2.33 18.67
N ILE A 23 -1.26 1.00 18.74
CA ILE A 23 -0.25 0.14 18.08
C ILE A 23 -0.29 0.37 16.56
N LEU A 24 -1.46 0.39 15.94
CA LEU A 24 -1.62 0.63 14.50
C LEU A 24 -1.06 2.00 14.08
N ARG A 25 -1.34 3.07 14.83
CA ARG A 25 -0.76 4.40 14.55
C ARG A 25 0.76 4.39 14.64
N ARG A 26 1.30 3.73 15.66
CA ARG A 26 2.76 3.62 15.86
C ARG A 26 3.42 2.82 14.73
N LEU A 27 2.86 1.67 14.35
CA LEU A 27 3.35 0.87 13.23
C LEU A 27 3.31 1.65 11.92
N LYS A 28 2.22 2.37 11.64
CA LYS A 28 2.11 3.21 10.45
C LYS A 28 3.18 4.30 10.42
N HIS A 29 3.48 4.91 11.57
CA HIS A 29 4.55 5.90 11.66
C HIS A 29 5.93 5.29 11.38
N PHE A 30 6.26 4.12 11.94
CA PHE A 30 7.51 3.43 11.68
C PHE A 30 7.67 2.98 10.22
N ILE A 31 6.59 2.46 9.61
CA ILE A 31 6.58 2.13 8.18
C ILE A 31 6.88 3.38 7.34
N GLY A 32 6.25 4.52 7.66
CA GLY A 32 6.55 5.78 6.98
C GLY A 32 8.02 6.21 7.13
N GLN A 33 8.59 6.11 8.34
CA GLN A 33 10.01 6.42 8.55
C GLN A 33 10.93 5.49 7.76
N ARG A 34 10.57 4.21 7.64
CA ARG A 34 11.31 3.24 6.84
C ARG A 34 11.24 3.58 5.33
N GLU A 35 10.07 3.91 4.81
CA GLU A 35 9.88 4.32 3.41
C GLU A 35 10.66 5.61 3.08
N GLU A 36 10.68 6.57 4.01
CA GLU A 36 11.46 7.80 3.89
C GLU A 36 12.97 7.51 3.84
N PHE A 37 13.47 6.63 4.72
CA PHE A 37 14.86 6.17 4.70
C PHE A 37 15.22 5.48 3.37
N GLU A 38 14.39 4.53 2.91
CA GLU A 38 14.60 3.82 1.64
C GLU A 38 14.68 4.80 0.46
N THR A 39 13.74 5.74 0.39
CA THR A 39 13.70 6.75 -0.68
C THR A 39 14.95 7.63 -0.68
N ALA A 40 15.39 8.09 0.50
CA ALA A 40 16.58 8.91 0.63
C ALA A 40 17.86 8.13 0.30
N ARG A 41 17.97 6.88 0.77
CA ARG A 41 19.06 5.95 0.45
C ARG A 41 19.16 5.72 -1.05
N ASP A 42 18.06 5.38 -1.70
CA ASP A 42 18.02 5.09 -3.14
C ASP A 42 18.42 6.33 -3.97
N SER A 43 18.02 7.53 -3.53
CA SER A 43 18.47 8.77 -4.16
C SER A 43 19.99 8.96 -4.10
N ILE A 44 20.64 8.60 -2.99
CA ILE A 44 22.10 8.65 -2.86
C ILE A 44 22.76 7.54 -3.69
N LEU A 45 22.21 6.32 -3.70
CA LEU A 45 22.74 5.22 -4.51
C LEU A 45 22.75 5.56 -6.01
N VAL A 46 21.69 6.18 -6.52
CA VAL A 46 21.64 6.66 -7.92
C VAL A 46 22.73 7.70 -8.17
N TRP A 47 22.88 8.67 -7.27
CA TRP A 47 23.92 9.70 -7.39
C TRP A 47 25.35 9.11 -7.34
N LEU A 48 25.61 8.16 -6.45
CA LEU A 48 26.89 7.43 -6.38
C LEU A 48 27.16 6.64 -7.66
N THR A 49 26.13 5.98 -8.20
CA THR A 49 26.25 5.21 -9.45
C THR A 49 26.57 6.12 -10.63
N GLU A 50 25.87 7.25 -10.75
CA GLU A 50 26.15 8.25 -11.78
C GLU A 50 27.57 8.79 -11.66
N MET A 51 28.01 9.12 -10.44
CA MET A 51 29.39 9.57 -10.19
C MET A 51 30.43 8.52 -10.58
N ASP A 52 30.22 7.25 -10.22
CA ASP A 52 31.14 6.15 -10.55
C ASP A 52 31.20 5.88 -12.06
N LEU A 53 30.08 6.02 -12.78
CA LEU A 53 30.04 5.97 -14.25
C LEU A 53 30.81 7.13 -14.88
N GLN A 54 30.59 8.35 -14.41
CA GLN A 54 31.33 9.52 -14.90
C GLN A 54 32.82 9.40 -14.59
N LEU A 55 33.19 8.90 -13.41
CA LEU A 55 34.58 8.62 -13.04
C LEU A 55 35.21 7.58 -13.95
N THR A 56 34.49 6.50 -14.26
CA THR A 56 34.92 5.47 -15.22
C THR A 56 35.14 6.06 -16.62
N ASN A 57 34.26 6.98 -17.05
CA ASN A 57 34.43 7.71 -18.31
C ASN A 57 35.72 8.55 -18.31
N ILE A 58 35.97 9.33 -17.27
CA ILE A 58 37.18 10.16 -17.16
C ILE A 58 38.45 9.29 -17.14
N GLU A 59 38.41 8.16 -16.42
CA GLU A 59 39.55 7.26 -16.26
C GLU A 59 39.94 6.54 -17.55
N HIS A 60 38.97 5.99 -18.29
CA HIS A 60 39.23 5.02 -19.36
C HIS A 60 38.88 5.50 -20.76
N PHE A 61 37.89 6.39 -20.90
CA PHE A 61 37.30 6.71 -22.20
C PHE A 61 37.53 8.16 -22.63
N SER A 62 37.75 9.07 -21.67
CA SER A 62 37.95 10.49 -21.94
C SER A 62 39.33 10.75 -22.54
N GLU A 63 39.34 11.40 -23.71
CA GLU A 63 40.51 11.93 -24.41
C GLU A 63 40.97 13.30 -23.87
N CYS A 64 40.38 13.80 -22.78
CA CYS A 64 40.78 15.07 -22.18
C CYS A 64 42.23 15.04 -21.67
N ASP A 65 42.89 16.20 -21.69
CA ASP A 65 44.22 16.34 -21.10
C ASP A 65 44.20 16.18 -19.57
N VAL A 66 45.39 15.98 -18.98
CA VAL A 66 45.54 15.74 -17.54
C VAL A 66 44.96 16.89 -16.71
N GLN A 67 45.10 18.14 -17.17
CA GLN A 67 44.65 19.31 -16.44
C GLN A 67 43.12 19.42 -16.42
N ALA A 68 42.45 19.12 -17.53
CA ALA A 68 41.00 19.05 -17.63
C ALA A 68 40.45 17.90 -16.76
N LYS A 69 41.10 16.74 -16.72
CA LYS A 69 40.73 15.63 -15.83
C LYS A 69 40.88 16.02 -14.35
N ILE A 70 41.96 16.70 -13.97
CA ILE A 70 42.14 17.22 -12.59
C ILE A 70 41.01 18.19 -12.22
N LYS A 71 40.62 19.08 -13.14
CA LYS A 71 39.51 20.03 -12.90
C LYS A 71 38.18 19.31 -12.67
N GLN A 72 37.87 18.27 -13.45
CA GLN A 72 36.65 17.47 -13.26
C GLN A 72 36.67 16.71 -11.93
N LEU A 73 37.82 16.17 -11.52
CA LEU A 73 37.95 15.52 -10.21
C LEU A 73 37.77 16.47 -9.04
N LYS A 74 38.24 17.73 -9.16
CA LYS A 74 37.95 18.77 -8.16
C LYS A 74 36.45 19.08 -8.07
N ALA A 75 35.73 19.04 -9.20
CA ALA A 75 34.27 19.18 -9.18
C ALA A 75 33.59 18.02 -8.46
N PHE A 76 34.01 16.77 -8.68
CA PHE A 76 33.50 15.62 -7.92
C PHE A 76 33.78 15.74 -6.43
N GLN A 77 34.97 16.16 -6.04
CA GLN A 77 35.33 16.43 -4.64
C GLN A 77 34.38 17.47 -4.00
N GLN A 78 34.05 18.53 -4.74
CA GLN A 78 33.08 19.53 -4.30
C GLN A 78 31.66 18.94 -4.17
N GLU A 79 31.20 18.16 -5.15
CA GLU A 79 29.88 17.51 -5.09
C GLU A 79 29.75 16.52 -3.91
N ILE A 80 30.83 15.78 -3.61
CA ILE A 80 30.91 14.90 -2.44
C ILE A 80 30.74 15.73 -1.16
N SER A 81 31.44 16.86 -1.04
CA SER A 81 31.32 17.75 0.14
C SER A 81 29.90 18.29 0.34
N LEU A 82 29.19 18.61 -0.76
CA LEU A 82 27.82 19.14 -0.71
C LEU A 82 26.79 18.08 -0.31
N ASN A 83 27.03 16.82 -0.66
CA ASN A 83 26.12 15.72 -0.32
C ASN A 83 26.46 15.03 1.01
N HIS A 84 27.62 15.33 1.61
CA HIS A 84 28.07 14.73 2.87
C HIS A 84 27.00 14.77 3.97
N ASN A 85 26.43 15.94 4.26
CA ASN A 85 25.39 16.08 5.30
C ASN A 85 24.14 15.21 5.04
N LYS A 86 23.77 15.00 3.78
CA LYS A 86 22.62 14.15 3.44
C LYS A 86 22.93 12.67 3.72
N ILE A 87 24.17 12.26 3.43
CA ILE A 87 24.65 10.90 3.69
C ILE A 87 24.68 10.64 5.20
N GLU A 88 25.22 11.58 6.00
CA GLU A 88 25.18 11.50 7.47
C GLU A 88 23.76 11.38 8.01
N GLN A 89 22.83 12.16 7.44
CA GLN A 89 21.44 12.14 7.88
C GLN A 89 20.77 10.79 7.61
N ILE A 90 20.99 10.21 6.42
CA ILE A 90 20.47 8.88 6.06
C ILE A 90 21.06 7.82 6.98
N ILE A 91 22.36 7.91 7.26
CA ILE A 91 23.05 7.03 8.19
C ILE A 91 22.42 7.08 9.59
N ALA A 92 22.27 8.30 10.14
CA ALA A 92 21.68 8.48 11.46
C ALA A 92 20.21 8.01 11.51
N GLN A 93 19.46 8.21 10.42
CA GLN A 93 18.09 7.70 10.30
C GLN A 93 18.05 6.17 10.29
N GLY A 94 18.95 5.51 9.55
CA GLY A 94 19.09 4.05 9.53
C GLY A 94 19.41 3.49 10.91
N GLU A 95 20.38 4.08 11.63
CA GLU A 95 20.75 3.69 12.99
C GLU A 95 19.58 3.81 13.97
N GLN A 96 18.79 4.90 13.89
CA GLN A 96 17.60 5.07 14.72
C GLN A 96 16.50 4.05 14.41
N LEU A 97 16.36 3.64 13.14
CA LEU A 97 15.42 2.59 12.75
C LEU A 97 15.86 1.24 13.31
N ILE A 98 17.15 0.91 13.21
CA ILE A 98 17.73 -0.32 13.77
C ILE A 98 17.44 -0.41 15.28
N GLU A 99 17.67 0.67 16.03
CA GLU A 99 17.45 0.71 17.50
C GLU A 99 15.98 0.40 17.89
N LYS A 100 15.02 0.81 17.05
CA LYS A 100 13.58 0.73 17.36
C LYS A 100 12.88 -0.46 16.70
N SER A 101 13.59 -1.24 15.88
CA SER A 101 13.03 -2.36 15.11
C SER A 101 13.20 -3.70 15.83
N GLU A 102 12.40 -4.69 15.43
CA GLU A 102 12.60 -6.08 15.86
C GLU A 102 13.92 -6.64 15.30
N PRO A 103 14.57 -7.61 15.95
CA PRO A 103 15.92 -8.05 15.59
C PRO A 103 16.11 -8.51 14.14
N LEU A 104 15.08 -9.11 13.54
CA LEU A 104 15.14 -9.56 12.14
C LEU A 104 15.07 -8.39 11.17
N ASP A 105 14.19 -7.41 11.44
CA ASP A 105 14.05 -6.21 10.61
C ASP A 105 15.28 -5.32 10.77
N ALA A 106 15.80 -5.18 12.00
CA ALA A 106 17.01 -4.44 12.31
C ALA A 106 18.23 -4.97 11.52
N ALA A 107 18.38 -6.30 11.41
CA ALA A 107 19.48 -6.91 10.65
C ALA A 107 19.44 -6.57 9.15
N ILE A 108 18.24 -6.48 8.56
CA ILE A 108 18.08 -6.09 7.15
C ILE A 108 18.49 -4.63 6.96
N ILE A 109 18.03 -3.74 7.84
CA ILE A 109 18.36 -2.31 7.78
C ILE A 109 19.87 -2.09 7.99
N GLU A 110 20.49 -2.86 8.89
CA GLU A 110 21.93 -2.86 9.13
C GLU A 110 22.72 -3.26 7.88
N GLU A 111 22.34 -4.36 7.22
CA GLU A 111 22.98 -4.82 5.97
C GLU A 111 22.91 -3.75 4.87
N GLU A 112 21.73 -3.16 4.64
CA GLU A 112 21.56 -2.10 3.65
C GLU A 112 22.36 -0.83 3.96
N LEU A 113 22.48 -0.48 5.25
CA LEU A 113 23.25 0.67 5.68
C LEU A 113 24.75 0.43 5.50
N ASP A 114 25.22 -0.78 5.78
CA ASP A 114 26.60 -1.20 5.55
C ASP A 114 26.95 -1.21 4.06
N GLU A 115 26.02 -1.65 3.20
CA GLU A 115 26.17 -1.56 1.74
C GLU A 115 26.33 -0.12 1.26
N LEU A 116 25.48 0.80 1.73
CA LEU A 116 25.58 2.21 1.39
C LEU A 116 26.94 2.79 1.83
N ARG A 117 27.37 2.52 3.07
CA ARG A 117 28.66 3.01 3.60
C ARG A 117 29.83 2.50 2.77
N ARG A 118 29.82 1.22 2.43
CA ARG A 118 30.86 0.59 1.61
C ARG A 118 30.92 1.22 0.22
N TYR A 119 29.77 1.43 -0.41
CA TYR A 119 29.74 2.01 -1.76
C TYR A 119 30.21 3.47 -1.76
N CYS A 120 29.80 4.27 -0.77
CA CYS A 120 30.35 5.61 -0.55
C CYS A 120 31.89 5.58 -0.45
N GLN A 121 32.45 4.71 0.40
CA GLN A 121 33.90 4.59 0.60
C GLN A 121 34.64 4.18 -0.69
N GLU A 122 34.07 3.26 -1.46
CA GLU A 122 34.63 2.79 -2.73
C GLU A 122 34.71 3.92 -3.76
N VAL A 123 33.58 4.59 -4.02
CA VAL A 123 33.49 5.68 -5.01
C VAL A 123 34.35 6.87 -4.59
N PHE A 124 34.21 7.35 -3.35
CA PHE A 124 34.98 8.50 -2.86
C PHE A 124 36.47 8.20 -2.81
N GLY A 125 36.83 7.01 -2.34
CA GLY A 125 38.21 6.55 -2.33
C GLY A 125 38.79 6.43 -3.75
N ARG A 126 37.98 6.04 -4.75
CA ARG A 126 38.41 5.99 -6.15
C ARG A 126 38.66 7.38 -6.71
N VAL A 127 37.76 8.34 -6.48
CA VAL A 127 37.96 9.76 -6.84
C VAL A 127 39.27 10.29 -6.26
N GLU A 128 39.50 10.05 -4.96
CA GLU A 128 40.69 10.56 -4.28
C GLU A 128 41.99 9.90 -4.81
N ARG A 129 41.99 8.57 -4.98
CA ARG A 129 43.13 7.83 -5.52
C ARG A 129 43.46 8.28 -6.94
N TYR A 130 42.46 8.48 -7.79
CA TYR A 130 42.67 8.90 -9.16
C TYR A 130 43.18 10.35 -9.23
N HIS A 131 42.65 11.24 -8.41
CA HIS A 131 43.14 12.61 -8.27
C HIS A 131 44.60 12.66 -7.83
N LYS A 132 44.96 11.91 -6.77
CA LYS A 132 46.35 11.77 -6.30
C LYS A 132 47.27 11.19 -7.37
N LYS A 133 46.78 10.25 -8.20
CA LYS A 133 47.54 9.66 -9.31
C LYS A 133 47.87 10.68 -10.41
N LEU A 134 46.90 11.53 -10.79
CA LEU A 134 47.10 12.53 -11.85
C LEU A 134 48.04 13.68 -11.41
N ILE A 135 47.95 14.13 -10.15
CA ILE A 135 48.82 15.20 -9.65
C ILE A 135 50.29 14.77 -9.51
N ARG A 136 50.54 13.47 -9.29
CA ARG A 136 51.89 12.91 -9.16
C ARG A 136 52.59 12.62 -10.49
N LEU A 137 51.92 12.79 -11.63
CA LEU A 137 52.54 12.56 -12.94
C LEU A 137 53.47 13.73 -13.29
N PRO A 138 54.77 13.51 -13.56
CA PRO A 138 55.66 14.57 -14.02
C PRO A 138 55.22 15.04 -15.41
N LEU A 139 54.86 16.31 -15.55
CA LEU A 139 54.65 16.93 -16.86
C LEU A 139 56.03 17.13 -17.51
N PRO A 140 56.26 16.65 -18.74
CA PRO A 140 57.50 16.93 -19.47
C PRO A 140 57.34 18.23 -20.26
N ASP A 141 57.40 19.36 -19.57
CA ASP A 141 58.02 20.62 -20.00
C ASP A 141 57.97 21.59 -18.80
N ASP A 142 58.79 22.63 -18.82
CA ASP A 142 59.07 23.60 -17.74
C ASP A 142 60.18 23.16 -16.76
N GLU A 143 61.39 22.99 -17.31
CA GLU A 143 62.53 23.62 -16.65
C GLU A 143 62.28 25.15 -16.64
N HIS A 144 61.66 25.68 -15.58
CA HIS A 144 61.91 26.98 -14.94
C HIS A 144 60.85 27.22 -13.84
N ASP A 145 61.30 27.81 -12.72
CA ASP A 145 60.55 28.15 -11.50
C ASP A 145 60.15 27.02 -10.53
N LEU A 146 61.19 26.37 -9.99
CA LEU A 146 61.18 25.87 -8.62
C LEU A 146 61.20 27.07 -7.64
N SER A 147 60.03 27.61 -7.27
CA SER A 147 59.89 28.38 -6.01
C SER A 147 58.46 28.49 -5.47
N ASP A 148 57.41 28.40 -6.30
CA ASP A 148 56.06 28.81 -5.84
C ASP A 148 55.01 27.68 -5.77
N ARG A 149 55.42 26.41 -5.86
CA ARG A 149 54.49 25.27 -5.87
C ARG A 149 54.22 24.63 -4.49
N GLU A 150 54.57 25.32 -3.41
CA GLU A 150 54.38 24.82 -2.03
C GLU A 150 53.10 25.35 -1.35
N LEU A 151 52.30 26.20 -2.01
CA LEU A 151 51.09 26.83 -1.43
C LEU A 151 49.75 26.20 -1.85
N GLU A 152 49.72 25.15 -2.69
CA GLU A 152 48.45 24.52 -3.12
C GLU A 152 48.19 23.12 -2.52
N LEU A 153 49.08 22.61 -1.66
CA LEU A 153 48.88 21.29 -1.03
C LEU A 153 47.97 21.29 0.20
N GLU A 154 47.53 22.45 0.71
CA GLU A 154 46.70 22.52 1.93
C GLU A 154 45.22 22.20 1.71
N ASP A 155 44.67 22.35 0.49
CA ASP A 155 43.22 22.15 0.25
C ASP A 155 42.83 20.67 0.01
N SER A 156 43.79 19.80 -0.29
CA SER A 156 43.55 18.35 -0.41
C SER A 156 43.48 17.63 0.94
N ALA A 157 43.88 18.29 2.04
CA ALA A 157 43.83 17.71 3.38
C ALA A 157 42.41 17.67 3.97
N ALA A 158 41.51 18.55 3.50
CA ALA A 158 40.13 18.64 4.01
C ALA A 158 39.26 17.40 3.76
N LEU A 159 39.64 16.52 2.83
CA LEU A 159 38.92 15.26 2.56
C LEU A 159 39.53 14.05 3.25
N SER A 160 40.78 14.15 3.74
CA SER A 160 41.42 13.08 4.52
C SER A 160 40.90 13.02 5.97
N ASP A 161 40.21 14.07 6.44
CA ASP A 161 39.56 14.13 7.76
C ASP A 161 38.20 13.43 7.83
N LEU A 162 37.69 12.89 6.72
CA LEU A 162 36.52 12.02 6.70
C LEU A 162 36.92 10.58 7.10
N HIS A 163 37.53 10.44 8.27
CA HIS A 163 37.91 9.14 8.83
C HIS A 163 36.68 8.47 9.45
N TRP A 164 35.98 7.69 8.63
CA TRP A 164 34.95 6.77 9.08
C TRP A 164 35.58 5.69 9.97
N HIS A 165 35.48 5.87 11.28
CA HIS A 165 36.01 4.92 12.26
C HIS A 165 35.33 3.55 12.11
N ASP A 166 36.11 2.56 11.67
CA ASP A 166 35.88 1.15 11.94
C ASP A 166 35.93 0.94 13.46
N ARG A 167 34.78 0.66 14.07
CA ARG A 167 34.67 0.37 15.51
C ARG A 167 34.68 -1.13 15.80
N SER A 168 35.39 -1.91 15.00
CA SER A 168 35.38 -3.37 15.11
C SER A 168 36.75 -4.07 15.12
N ALA A 169 37.86 -3.43 15.50
CA ALA A 169 39.08 -4.21 15.80
C ALA A 169 40.11 -3.44 16.64
N ASP A 170 40.02 -3.53 17.95
CA ASP A 170 41.15 -3.20 18.83
C ASP A 170 41.33 -4.30 19.87
N SER A 171 42.01 -5.38 19.47
CA SER A 171 42.79 -6.26 20.35
C SER A 171 43.69 -7.22 19.55
N LEU A 172 44.94 -6.75 19.40
CA LEU A 172 46.21 -7.49 19.43
C LEU A 172 46.59 -8.46 18.29
N LEU A 173 47.52 -7.94 17.46
CA LEU A 173 48.76 -8.54 16.95
C LEU A 173 48.68 -9.84 16.12
N SER A 174 48.93 -9.68 14.83
CA SER A 174 49.31 -10.75 13.88
C SER A 174 50.82 -11.11 13.99
N PRO A 175 51.27 -12.23 13.38
CA PRO A 175 51.68 -12.15 11.98
C PRO A 175 51.20 -13.32 11.08
N GLN A 176 51.15 -12.99 9.78
CA GLN A 176 50.69 -13.70 8.57
C GLN A 176 51.45 -15.02 8.20
N PRO A 177 51.26 -15.62 6.99
CA PRO A 177 50.06 -16.08 6.26
C PRO A 177 50.23 -17.51 5.64
N SER A 178 49.16 -18.20 5.23
CA SER A 178 49.16 -19.09 4.03
C SER A 178 47.83 -19.83 3.76
N SER A 179 47.35 -19.67 2.52
CA SER A 179 46.86 -20.70 1.57
C SER A 179 45.72 -21.69 1.92
N ASN A 180 44.62 -21.58 1.16
CA ASN A 180 43.78 -22.61 0.51
C ASN A 180 43.34 -23.89 1.26
N LEU A 181 42.01 -24.12 1.35
CA LEU A 181 41.24 -25.26 0.78
C LEU A 181 39.95 -25.61 1.57
N SER A 182 38.86 -25.77 0.81
CA SER A 182 37.80 -26.80 0.93
C SER A 182 36.66 -26.71 1.96
N LEU A 183 35.49 -26.98 1.38
CA LEU A 183 34.13 -27.23 1.87
C LEU A 183 33.95 -28.07 3.16
N SER A 184 32.86 -27.73 3.87
CA SER A 184 31.89 -28.61 4.59
C SER A 184 31.90 -28.69 6.14
N LEU A 185 30.78 -28.19 6.70
CA LEU A 185 29.92 -28.73 7.76
C LEU A 185 30.49 -29.00 9.18
N ALA A 186 30.12 -28.15 10.15
CA ALA A 186 29.47 -28.49 11.43
C ALA A 186 29.48 -27.30 12.43
N GLN A 187 28.31 -26.96 12.99
CA GLN A 187 28.15 -26.31 14.31
C GLN A 187 28.62 -27.27 15.45
N PRO A 188 28.73 -26.90 16.76
CA PRO A 188 28.25 -25.69 17.47
C PRO A 188 29.21 -25.10 18.56
N LEU A 189 28.95 -23.87 19.05
CA LEU A 189 28.75 -23.52 20.48
C LEU A 189 28.78 -22.00 20.76
N ARG A 190 27.61 -21.49 21.18
CA ARG A 190 27.30 -20.43 22.17
C ARG A 190 28.24 -19.22 22.35
N SER A 191 27.65 -18.04 22.20
CA SER A 191 27.63 -17.04 23.29
C SER A 191 26.20 -16.52 23.47
N GLU A 192 25.53 -16.99 24.52
CA GLU A 192 24.33 -16.36 25.07
C GLU A 192 24.71 -14.97 25.59
N ARG A 193 24.03 -13.92 25.12
CA ARG A 193 23.77 -12.74 25.95
C ARG A 193 22.26 -12.62 26.13
N SER A 194 21.84 -13.15 27.27
CA SER A 194 20.51 -13.02 27.86
C SER A 194 20.47 -11.78 28.75
N GLY A 195 19.31 -11.11 28.75
CA GLY A 195 18.96 -9.96 29.59
C GLY A 195 17.73 -9.30 28.97
N ARG A 196 16.55 -9.93 28.98
CA ARG A 196 15.59 -9.81 30.10
C ARG A 196 15.54 -8.38 30.63
N ASP A 197 14.58 -7.60 30.13
CA ASP A 197 13.60 -6.90 30.97
C ASP A 197 12.45 -6.38 30.13
N THR A 198 11.29 -7.03 30.28
CA THR A 198 10.02 -6.32 30.20
C THR A 198 9.78 -5.71 31.58
N PRO A 199 9.41 -4.43 31.67
CA PRO A 199 8.41 -4.06 32.66
C PRO A 199 7.23 -3.39 31.97
N ALA A 200 6.07 -4.05 32.10
CA ALA A 200 4.81 -3.35 32.15
C ALA A 200 4.71 -2.64 33.52
N SER A 201 4.73 -1.30 33.53
CA SER A 201 3.98 -0.42 34.45
C SER A 201 3.99 0.97 33.82
N VAL A 202 2.86 1.49 33.34
CA VAL A 202 1.93 2.36 34.10
C VAL A 202 2.61 3.62 34.64
N ASP A 203 2.12 4.74 34.13
CA ASP A 203 2.25 6.12 34.61
C ASP A 203 3.66 6.70 34.72
N SER A 204 3.95 7.64 33.81
CA SER A 204 4.26 9.05 34.15
C SER A 204 5.07 9.70 33.02
N ILE A 205 4.41 10.36 32.05
CA ILE A 205 4.90 11.62 31.43
C ILE A 205 3.65 12.46 31.08
N PRO A 206 3.64 13.78 31.35
CA PRO A 206 2.43 14.58 31.56
C PRO A 206 1.58 14.77 30.30
N LEU A 207 0.27 14.60 30.47
CA LEU A 207 -0.76 15.02 29.54
C LEU A 207 -0.87 16.54 29.61
N GLU A 208 -0.34 17.22 28.60
CA GLU A 208 -0.69 18.61 28.34
C GLU A 208 -2.10 18.62 27.75
N TRP A 209 -2.95 19.36 28.44
CA TRP A 209 -4.36 19.51 28.18
C TRP A 209 -4.56 20.36 26.93
N ASP A 210 -5.28 19.83 25.95
CA ASP A 210 -6.10 20.64 25.06
C ASP A 210 -7.48 19.97 24.97
N HIS A 211 -8.32 20.33 25.93
CA HIS A 211 -9.76 20.35 25.76
C HIS A 211 -10.13 21.79 25.44
N ASP A 212 -10.48 22.05 24.18
CA ASP A 212 -11.46 23.05 23.80
C ASP A 212 -11.73 22.91 22.30
N TYR A 213 -12.67 22.03 21.95
CA TYR A 213 -13.52 22.23 20.78
C TYR A 213 -14.87 21.57 21.06
N ASP A 214 -15.66 22.27 21.87
CA ASP A 214 -17.10 22.15 21.85
C ASP A 214 -17.61 22.74 20.53
N LEU A 215 -18.17 21.89 19.67
CA LEU A 215 -19.01 22.30 18.56
C LEU A 215 -20.35 21.54 18.65
N SER A 216 -21.02 21.66 19.79
CA SER A 216 -22.48 21.61 19.84
C SER A 216 -23.04 22.97 19.41
N ARG A 217 -22.94 23.28 18.12
CA ARG A 217 -23.72 24.37 17.51
C ARG A 217 -23.86 24.15 16.01
N ASP A 218 -24.81 23.29 15.65
CA ASP A 218 -25.65 23.44 14.46
C ASP A 218 -26.65 22.28 14.37
N LEU A 219 -27.81 22.44 15.02
CA LEU A 219 -29.06 21.86 14.52
C LEU A 219 -30.32 22.49 15.15
N GLU A 220 -30.37 23.82 15.24
CA GLU A 220 -31.64 24.54 15.46
C GLU A 220 -31.72 25.74 14.51
N SER A 221 -31.77 25.46 13.21
CA SER A 221 -32.09 26.49 12.21
C SER A 221 -32.71 25.89 10.95
N ALA A 222 -33.72 25.05 11.11
CA ALA A 222 -34.59 24.65 9.99
C ALA A 222 -35.94 24.11 10.47
N MET A 223 -36.71 24.86 11.26
CA MET A 223 -38.17 24.70 11.36
C MET A 223 -38.77 25.78 12.26
N SER A 224 -38.95 26.98 11.73
CA SER A 224 -39.87 28.00 12.26
C SER A 224 -40.10 29.07 11.21
N ARG A 225 -41.01 28.80 10.27
CA ARG A 225 -41.76 29.83 9.53
C ARG A 225 -43.13 29.25 9.19
N ALA A 226 -44.08 29.48 10.08
CA ALA A 226 -45.43 29.94 9.78
C ALA A 226 -46.26 29.83 11.06
N LEU A 227 -46.44 30.96 11.76
CA LEU A 227 -47.68 31.19 12.48
C LEU A 227 -48.26 32.53 11.99
N PRO A 228 -49.59 32.61 11.86
CA PRO A 228 -50.30 33.85 11.65
C PRO A 228 -50.52 34.59 12.99
N SER A 229 -50.57 35.92 12.85
CA SER A 229 -51.36 36.95 13.55
C SER A 229 -51.68 36.83 15.03
N GLU A 230 -51.52 37.95 15.75
CA GLU A 230 -52.64 38.75 16.29
C GLU A 230 -52.11 40.11 16.76
N ASP A 231 -52.90 41.16 16.56
CA ASP A 231 -52.96 42.35 17.42
C ASP A 231 -54.29 43.11 17.19
N GLU A 232 -55.11 43.03 18.24
CA GLU A 232 -55.86 44.06 18.97
C GLU A 232 -56.96 44.99 18.38
N GLU A 233 -58.00 45.04 19.22
CA GLU A 233 -58.92 46.12 19.63
C GLU A 233 -60.10 46.57 18.75
N GLY A 234 -61.30 46.62 19.37
CA GLY A 234 -62.48 47.31 18.84
C GLY A 234 -63.82 46.96 19.50
N GLN A 235 -64.20 47.77 20.48
CA GLN A 235 -65.49 47.94 21.19
C GLN A 235 -66.82 47.70 20.41
N ASP A 236 -67.83 47.23 21.18
CA ASP A 236 -69.20 47.80 21.33
C ASP A 236 -70.46 46.98 20.95
N ASP A 237 -71.32 46.88 21.96
CA ASP A 237 -72.79 46.91 22.03
C ASP A 237 -73.76 45.86 21.42
N LYS A 238 -74.48 45.24 22.39
CA LYS A 238 -75.94 45.01 22.53
C LYS A 238 -76.76 44.10 21.59
N ASP A 239 -77.36 43.11 22.28
CA ASP A 239 -78.77 42.69 22.28
C ASP A 239 -79.44 42.26 20.96
N PHE A 240 -79.80 40.97 20.86
CA PHE A 240 -81.23 40.59 20.77
C PHE A 240 -81.48 39.08 20.93
N TYR A 241 -82.55 38.76 21.65
CA TYR A 241 -83.04 37.42 21.99
C TYR A 241 -83.61 36.63 20.79
N LEU A 242 -83.73 35.30 21.02
CA LEU A 242 -84.61 34.30 20.36
C LEU A 242 -84.13 33.62 19.08
N ARG A 243 -83.50 32.44 19.22
CA ARG A 243 -83.87 31.26 18.41
C ARG A 243 -83.33 29.93 18.97
N GLY A 244 -84.26 29.04 19.32
CA GLY A 244 -84.16 27.62 18.95
C GLY A 244 -83.34 26.70 19.85
N ALA A 245 -84.02 26.08 20.81
CA ALA A 245 -83.65 24.80 21.39
C ALA A 245 -83.74 23.67 20.33
N VAL A 246 -82.80 23.64 19.38
CA VAL A 246 -82.54 22.54 18.44
C VAL A 246 -81.05 22.63 18.03
N GLY A 247 -80.15 22.05 18.81
CA GLY A 247 -78.71 22.10 18.50
C GLY A 247 -77.82 21.14 19.30
N LEU A 248 -78.20 20.80 20.54
CA LEU A 248 -77.37 19.99 21.45
C LEU A 248 -77.13 18.52 21.03
N SER A 249 -77.69 18.07 19.91
CA SER A 249 -77.44 16.73 19.36
C SER A 249 -76.26 16.70 18.37
N GLY A 250 -75.88 17.84 17.79
CA GLY A 250 -74.80 17.92 16.79
C GLY A 250 -73.41 17.76 17.43
N ASP A 251 -73.16 18.52 18.50
CA ASP A 251 -71.87 18.56 19.19
C ASP A 251 -71.57 17.25 19.94
N HIS A 252 -72.59 16.58 20.45
CA HIS A 252 -72.44 15.25 21.06
C HIS A 252 -71.99 14.19 20.05
N SER A 253 -72.55 14.23 18.83
CA SER A 253 -72.17 13.29 17.76
C SER A 253 -70.76 13.56 17.22
N ALA A 254 -70.31 14.82 17.27
CA ALA A 254 -68.96 15.21 16.88
C ALA A 254 -67.91 14.71 17.90
N LEU A 255 -68.14 14.95 19.20
CA LEU A 255 -67.28 14.50 20.29
C LEU A 255 -67.18 12.97 20.37
N GLU A 256 -68.32 12.27 20.23
CA GLU A 256 -68.35 10.81 20.20
C GLU A 256 -67.60 10.24 18.98
N SER A 257 -67.67 10.93 17.84
CA SER A 257 -66.86 10.61 16.65
C SER A 257 -65.36 10.83 16.89
N GLN A 258 -64.96 11.92 17.57
CA GLN A 258 -63.56 12.18 17.91
C GLN A 258 -62.98 11.12 18.88
N ILE A 259 -63.72 10.74 19.91
CA ILE A 259 -63.32 9.69 20.85
C ILE A 259 -63.14 8.35 20.12
N ARG A 260 -64.05 8.02 19.19
CA ARG A 260 -63.95 6.80 18.39
C ARG A 260 -62.77 6.85 17.42
N GLN A 261 -62.47 8.00 16.86
CA GLN A 261 -61.28 8.21 16.01
C GLN A 261 -59.98 8.10 16.81
N LEU A 262 -59.92 8.68 18.02
CA LEU A 262 -58.78 8.55 18.93
C LEU A 262 -58.56 7.10 19.34
N GLY A 263 -59.62 6.36 19.68
CA GLY A 263 -59.54 4.94 20.01
C GLY A 263 -58.95 4.12 18.86
N LYS A 264 -59.40 4.37 17.63
CA LYS A 264 -58.83 3.73 16.43
C LYS A 264 -57.35 4.10 16.23
N ALA A 265 -57.00 5.38 16.39
CA ALA A 265 -55.61 5.83 16.25
C ALA A 265 -54.69 5.22 17.32
N LEU A 266 -55.17 5.05 18.55
CA LEU A 266 -54.45 4.37 19.63
C LEU A 266 -54.21 2.89 19.32
N ASP A 267 -55.21 2.18 18.79
CA ASP A 267 -55.06 0.78 18.41
C ASP A 267 -54.10 0.60 17.22
N ASP A 268 -54.20 1.47 16.21
CA ASP A 268 -53.28 1.50 15.07
C ASP A 268 -51.84 1.79 15.55
N SER A 269 -51.67 2.71 16.51
CA SER A 269 -50.36 3.06 17.08
C SER A 269 -49.75 1.94 17.90
N ARG A 270 -50.53 1.27 18.76
CA ARG A 270 -50.07 0.09 19.51
C ARG A 270 -49.61 -1.02 18.57
N PHE A 271 -50.32 -1.23 17.47
CA PHE A 271 -49.95 -2.22 16.45
C PHE A 271 -48.63 -1.86 15.76
N GLN A 272 -48.45 -0.61 15.33
CA GLN A 272 -47.22 -0.14 14.68
C GLN A 272 -46.01 -0.15 15.62
N ILE A 273 -46.17 0.27 16.87
CA ILE A 273 -45.15 0.16 17.91
C ILE A 273 -44.74 -1.30 18.11
N GLN A 274 -45.69 -2.21 18.19
CA GLN A 274 -45.41 -3.63 18.42
C GLN A 274 -44.64 -4.26 17.24
N GLN A 275 -45.03 -3.95 16.00
CA GLN A 275 -44.29 -4.39 14.82
C GLN A 275 -42.86 -3.84 14.81
N THR A 276 -42.70 -2.54 15.10
CA THR A 276 -41.40 -1.87 15.15
C THR A 276 -40.52 -2.47 16.26
N GLU A 277 -41.06 -2.74 17.44
CA GLU A 277 -40.36 -3.44 18.53
C GLU A 277 -39.85 -4.82 18.10
N ASN A 278 -40.70 -5.60 17.41
CA ASN A 278 -40.33 -6.94 16.95
C ASN A 278 -39.17 -6.89 15.97
N ILE A 279 -39.21 -5.94 15.03
CA ILE A 279 -38.09 -5.71 14.13
C ILE A 279 -36.89 -5.20 14.92
N ILE A 280 -37.02 -4.30 15.88
CA ILE A 280 -35.88 -3.78 16.65
C ILE A 280 -35.12 -4.90 17.38
N ARG A 281 -35.85 -5.82 18.01
CA ARG A 281 -35.29 -6.96 18.75
C ARG A 281 -34.67 -8.04 17.85
N SER A 282 -35.01 -8.09 16.57
CA SER A 282 -34.48 -9.10 15.64
C SER A 282 -32.98 -8.91 15.35
N LYS A 283 -32.31 -9.97 14.90
CA LYS A 283 -30.92 -9.89 14.44
C LYS A 283 -30.82 -8.91 13.26
N THR A 284 -29.85 -8.01 13.30
CA THR A 284 -29.59 -7.09 12.18
C THR A 284 -29.00 -7.87 11.02
N PRO A 285 -29.55 -7.77 9.80
CA PRO A 285 -28.96 -8.40 8.63
C PRO A 285 -27.59 -7.79 8.30
N THR A 286 -26.71 -8.58 7.68
CA THR A 286 -25.41 -8.12 7.18
C THR A 286 -25.26 -8.32 5.66
N GLY A 287 -25.98 -9.28 5.09
CA GLY A 287 -25.81 -9.71 3.69
C GLY A 287 -26.74 -9.04 2.67
N PRO A 288 -27.01 -9.70 1.53
CA PRO A 288 -27.67 -9.10 0.36
C PRO A 288 -29.10 -8.61 0.61
N GLU A 289 -29.79 -9.18 1.61
CA GLU A 289 -31.14 -8.76 2.01
C GLU A 289 -31.18 -7.40 2.74
N LEU A 290 -30.01 -6.83 3.07
CA LEU A 290 -29.89 -5.65 3.93
C LEU A 290 -30.48 -4.38 3.30
N ASP A 291 -30.36 -4.18 1.99
CA ASP A 291 -30.95 -3.00 1.32
C ASP A 291 -32.48 -3.03 1.39
N THR A 292 -33.09 -4.18 1.11
CA THR A 292 -34.54 -4.38 1.21
C THR A 292 -35.01 -4.28 2.65
N SER A 293 -34.29 -4.92 3.58
CA SER A 293 -34.61 -4.88 5.02
C SER A 293 -34.52 -3.47 5.60
N TYR A 294 -33.50 -2.70 5.23
CA TYR A 294 -33.32 -1.31 5.67
C TYR A 294 -34.44 -0.40 5.15
N LYS A 295 -34.80 -0.49 3.87
CA LYS A 295 -35.94 0.25 3.30
C LYS A 295 -37.26 -0.08 4.00
N GLY A 296 -37.51 -1.36 4.25
CA GLY A 296 -38.70 -1.82 4.99
C GLY A 296 -38.75 -1.30 6.42
N TYR A 297 -37.61 -1.31 7.10
CA TYR A 297 -37.47 -0.79 8.47
C TYR A 297 -37.74 0.73 8.55
N MET A 298 -37.17 1.53 7.65
CA MET A 298 -37.41 2.98 7.61
C MET A 298 -38.88 3.31 7.32
N LYS A 299 -39.53 2.52 6.46
CA LYS A 299 -40.96 2.67 6.17
C LYS A 299 -41.80 2.44 7.43
N LEU A 300 -41.55 1.36 8.17
CA LEU A 300 -42.25 1.05 9.42
C LEU A 300 -42.08 2.15 10.47
N LEU A 301 -40.87 2.70 10.62
CA LEU A 301 -40.63 3.83 11.52
C LEU A 301 -41.43 5.07 11.13
N GLY A 302 -41.50 5.39 9.83
CA GLY A 302 -42.32 6.49 9.32
C GLY A 302 -43.81 6.29 9.56
N GLU A 303 -44.32 5.07 9.35
CA GLU A 303 -45.71 4.70 9.65
C GLU A 303 -46.02 4.83 11.15
N CYS A 304 -45.11 4.40 12.02
CA CYS A 304 -45.26 4.50 13.47
C CYS A 304 -45.24 5.96 13.95
N SER A 305 -44.32 6.79 13.44
CA SER A 305 -44.29 8.23 13.74
C SER A 305 -45.59 8.92 13.31
N SER A 306 -46.05 8.66 12.09
CA SER A 306 -47.28 9.25 11.55
C SER A 306 -48.53 8.87 12.35
N SER A 307 -48.56 7.63 12.87
CA SER A 307 -49.63 7.14 13.75
C SER A 307 -49.61 7.87 15.10
N ILE A 308 -48.45 8.05 15.71
CA ILE A 308 -48.28 8.80 16.97
C ILE A 308 -48.67 10.27 16.80
N ASP A 309 -48.28 10.90 15.71
CA ASP A 309 -48.68 12.29 15.44
C ASP A 309 -50.19 12.43 15.27
N SER A 310 -50.86 11.39 14.76
CA SER A 310 -52.32 11.35 14.68
C SER A 310 -52.97 11.25 16.06
N VAL A 311 -52.40 10.45 16.97
CA VAL A 311 -52.84 10.38 18.38
C VAL A 311 -52.69 11.73 19.06
N LYS A 312 -51.50 12.36 18.97
CA LYS A 312 -51.23 13.69 19.57
C LYS A 312 -52.19 14.78 19.04
N ARG A 313 -52.48 14.78 17.73
CA ARG A 313 -53.43 15.73 17.12
C ARG A 313 -54.87 15.51 17.58
N LEU A 314 -55.32 14.25 17.68
CA LEU A 314 -56.68 13.94 18.12
C LEU A 314 -56.88 14.20 19.61
N GLU A 315 -55.84 13.96 20.42
CA GLU A 315 -55.82 14.32 21.85
C GLU A 315 -55.95 15.84 22.05
N HIS A 316 -55.19 16.64 21.29
CA HIS A 316 -55.29 18.10 21.36
C HIS A 316 -56.70 18.61 21.03
N LYS A 317 -57.31 18.07 19.97
CA LYS A 317 -58.69 18.41 19.57
C LYS A 317 -59.72 18.03 20.63
N LEU A 318 -59.53 16.87 21.28
CA LEU A 318 -60.42 16.42 22.35
C LEU A 318 -60.32 17.36 23.56
N LYS A 319 -59.12 17.87 23.85
CA LYS A 319 -58.87 18.83 24.94
C LYS A 319 -59.49 20.21 24.65
N GLU A 320 -59.38 20.70 23.42
CA GLU A 320 -60.04 21.94 22.97
C GLU A 320 -61.57 21.84 23.06
N GLU A 321 -62.17 20.70 22.68
CA GLU A 321 -63.62 20.50 22.78
C GLU A 321 -64.10 20.33 24.23
N GLU A 322 -63.29 19.77 25.13
CA GLU A 322 -63.62 19.66 26.56
C GLU A 322 -63.55 21.01 27.28
N GLU A 323 -62.58 21.87 26.93
CA GLU A 323 -62.52 23.25 27.45
C GLU A 323 -63.77 24.06 27.06
N SER A 324 -64.38 23.73 25.91
CA SER A 324 -65.67 24.27 25.45
C SER A 324 -66.87 23.64 26.17
N LEU A 325 -66.79 22.36 26.57
CA LEU A 325 -67.88 21.58 27.19
C LEU A 325 -67.39 20.71 28.37
N PRO A 326 -67.22 21.29 29.59
CA PRO A 326 -66.65 20.58 30.73
C PRO A 326 -67.53 19.44 31.24
N GLY A 327 -66.93 18.25 31.45
CA GLY A 327 -67.52 17.15 32.25
C GLY A 327 -68.20 16.02 31.46
N PHE A 328 -68.14 16.01 30.13
CA PHE A 328 -68.77 14.98 29.29
C PHE A 328 -67.90 13.75 28.97
N VAL A 329 -66.58 13.83 29.16
CA VAL A 329 -65.63 12.78 28.78
C VAL A 329 -64.85 12.29 30.00
N ASN A 330 -64.56 11.00 30.09
CA ASN A 330 -63.62 10.45 31.07
C ASN A 330 -62.17 10.74 30.63
N LEU A 331 -61.80 12.02 30.70
CA LEU A 331 -60.54 12.54 30.15
C LEU A 331 -59.31 11.88 30.77
N HIS A 332 -59.37 11.61 32.08
CA HIS A 332 -58.25 11.03 32.80
C HIS A 332 -57.87 9.65 32.25
N SER A 333 -58.85 8.85 31.82
CA SER A 333 -58.58 7.55 31.20
C SER A 333 -58.01 7.68 29.79
N THR A 334 -58.47 8.65 28.98
CA THR A 334 -57.97 8.86 27.61
C THR A 334 -56.55 9.44 27.64
N GLU A 335 -56.29 10.42 28.51
CA GLU A 335 -54.98 11.05 28.71
C GLU A 335 -53.93 10.05 29.24
N THR A 336 -54.33 9.14 30.12
CA THR A 336 -53.43 8.06 30.58
C THR A 336 -53.10 7.09 29.45
N GLN A 337 -54.05 6.82 28.54
CA GLN A 337 -53.82 5.91 27.41
C GLN A 337 -52.97 6.54 26.30
N THR A 338 -53.17 7.83 25.99
CA THR A 338 -52.34 8.59 25.04
C THR A 338 -50.92 8.73 25.56
N ALA A 339 -50.76 9.15 26.82
CA ALA A 339 -49.45 9.23 27.48
C ALA A 339 -48.71 7.89 27.45
N GLY A 340 -49.36 6.78 27.79
CA GLY A 340 -48.72 5.46 27.79
C GLY A 340 -48.25 4.99 26.40
N VAL A 341 -48.94 5.36 25.32
CA VAL A 341 -48.53 5.06 23.94
C VAL A 341 -47.38 5.97 23.50
N ILE A 342 -47.41 7.25 23.89
CA ILE A 342 -46.36 8.23 23.60
C ILE A 342 -45.06 7.87 24.34
N ASP A 343 -45.13 7.59 25.65
CA ASP A 343 -43.96 7.19 26.47
C ASP A 343 -43.29 5.93 25.89
N ARG A 344 -44.10 4.97 25.45
CA ARG A 344 -43.59 3.73 24.83
C ARG A 344 -42.91 4.00 23.49
N TRP A 345 -43.44 4.91 22.68
CA TRP A 345 -42.82 5.35 21.43
C TRP A 345 -41.50 6.10 21.68
N GLU A 346 -41.45 6.97 22.68
CA GLU A 346 -40.23 7.71 23.04
C GLU A 346 -39.11 6.78 23.53
N LEU A 347 -39.44 5.78 24.35
CA LEU A 347 -38.48 4.74 24.73
C LEU A 347 -38.00 3.93 23.52
N LEU A 348 -38.90 3.66 22.58
CA LEU A 348 -38.59 2.90 21.37
C LEU A 348 -37.67 3.67 20.43
N GLN A 349 -37.81 4.99 20.33
CA GLN A 349 -36.98 5.83 19.45
C GLN A 349 -35.48 5.67 19.72
N ALA A 350 -35.05 5.63 20.99
CA ALA A 350 -33.64 5.42 21.33
C ALA A 350 -33.11 4.07 20.82
N GLN A 351 -33.92 3.01 20.92
CA GLN A 351 -33.57 1.68 20.40
C GLN A 351 -33.60 1.65 18.87
N ALA A 352 -34.54 2.37 18.27
CA ALA A 352 -34.69 2.50 16.84
C ALA A 352 -33.47 3.18 16.20
N LEU A 353 -32.99 4.27 16.79
CA LEU A 353 -31.79 4.98 16.36
C LEU A 353 -30.54 4.10 16.47
N SER A 354 -30.39 3.35 17.57
CA SER A 354 -29.27 2.42 17.73
C SER A 354 -29.27 1.33 16.65
N LYS A 355 -30.45 0.78 16.32
CA LYS A 355 -30.58 -0.21 15.25
C LYS A 355 -30.36 0.38 13.87
N GLU A 356 -30.87 1.58 13.61
CA GLU A 356 -30.68 2.31 12.36
C GLU A 356 -29.19 2.55 12.10
N LEU A 357 -28.45 3.03 13.11
CA LEU A 357 -27.01 3.23 13.00
C LEU A 357 -26.28 1.93 12.64
N ARG A 358 -26.63 0.82 13.30
CA ARG A 358 -26.05 -0.49 13.01
C ARG A 358 -26.38 -0.98 11.60
N MET A 359 -27.62 -0.78 11.15
CA MET A 359 -28.03 -1.13 9.78
C MET A 359 -27.30 -0.27 8.74
N LYS A 360 -27.15 1.04 8.97
CA LYS A 360 -26.38 1.95 8.11
C LYS A 360 -24.91 1.53 8.01
N GLN A 361 -24.28 1.20 9.15
CA GLN A 361 -22.90 0.71 9.17
C GLN A 361 -22.74 -0.61 8.41
N ASN A 362 -23.63 -1.57 8.63
CA ASN A 362 -23.62 -2.84 7.90
C ASN A 362 -23.85 -2.63 6.40
N LEU A 363 -24.71 -1.67 6.03
CA LEU A 363 -25.02 -1.37 4.63
C LEU A 363 -23.81 -0.79 3.91
N GLN A 364 -23.08 0.13 4.55
CA GLN A 364 -21.83 0.67 4.01
C GLN A 364 -20.78 -0.43 3.83
N LYS A 365 -20.62 -1.31 4.82
CA LYS A 365 -19.70 -2.46 4.72
C LYS A 365 -20.08 -3.38 3.56
N TRP A 366 -21.37 -3.71 3.42
CA TRP A 366 -21.89 -4.54 2.33
C TRP A 366 -21.67 -3.89 0.96
N GLN A 367 -21.94 -2.59 0.83
CA GLN A 367 -21.73 -1.84 -0.41
C GLN A 367 -20.25 -1.80 -0.79
N GLN A 368 -19.36 -1.53 0.15
CA GLN A 368 -17.91 -1.54 -0.08
C GLN A 368 -17.44 -2.92 -0.52
N PHE A 369 -17.82 -3.97 0.22
CA PHE A 369 -17.50 -5.36 -0.13
C PHE A 369 -17.95 -5.72 -1.54
N ASN A 370 -19.19 -5.39 -1.92
CA ASN A 370 -19.70 -5.71 -3.25
C ASN A 370 -19.02 -4.86 -4.35
N SER A 371 -18.67 -3.61 -4.06
CA SER A 371 -17.89 -2.76 -4.96
C SER A 371 -16.51 -3.35 -5.23
N ASP A 372 -15.80 -3.74 -4.17
CA ASP A 372 -14.48 -4.36 -4.27
C ASP A 372 -14.54 -5.69 -5.02
N LEU A 373 -15.52 -6.54 -4.70
CA LEU A 373 -15.76 -7.80 -5.39
C LEU A 373 -16.03 -7.59 -6.89
N ASN A 374 -16.87 -6.62 -7.26
CA ASN A 374 -17.15 -6.30 -8.66
C ASN A 374 -15.91 -5.77 -9.38
N SER A 375 -15.13 -4.90 -8.73
CA SER A 375 -13.90 -4.33 -9.28
C SER A 375 -12.85 -5.41 -9.56
N ILE A 376 -12.59 -6.30 -8.59
CA ILE A 376 -11.69 -7.44 -8.74
C ILE A 376 -12.20 -8.39 -9.82
N TRP A 377 -13.50 -8.68 -9.85
CA TRP A 377 -14.09 -9.57 -10.85
C TRP A 377 -13.89 -9.08 -12.29
N ALA A 378 -14.12 -7.79 -12.54
CA ALA A 378 -13.91 -7.19 -13.85
C ALA A 378 -12.43 -7.26 -14.24
N TRP A 379 -11.55 -6.81 -13.35
CA TRP A 379 -10.11 -6.82 -13.59
C TRP A 379 -9.55 -8.22 -13.84
N LEU A 380 -10.03 -9.23 -13.10
CA LEU A 380 -9.65 -10.63 -13.32
C LEU A 380 -10.03 -11.08 -14.72
N GLY A 381 -11.23 -10.76 -15.20
CA GLY A 381 -11.66 -11.11 -16.55
C GLY A 381 -10.76 -10.48 -17.62
N ASP A 382 -10.51 -9.18 -17.51
CA ASP A 382 -9.68 -8.45 -18.49
C ASP A 382 -8.23 -8.95 -18.49
N THR A 383 -7.66 -9.18 -17.30
CA THR A 383 -6.26 -9.60 -17.14
C THR A 383 -6.04 -11.05 -17.55
N GLU A 384 -7.00 -11.93 -17.26
CA GLU A 384 -6.97 -13.33 -17.70
C GLU A 384 -6.98 -13.41 -19.23
N GLU A 385 -7.83 -12.63 -19.90
CA GLU A 385 -7.86 -12.56 -21.36
C GLU A 385 -6.56 -12.00 -21.94
N GLU A 386 -6.02 -10.92 -21.35
CA GLU A 386 -4.75 -10.33 -21.76
C GLU A 386 -3.58 -11.32 -21.62
N LEU A 387 -3.47 -12.01 -20.49
CA LEU A 387 -2.41 -13.00 -20.25
C LEU A 387 -2.51 -14.19 -21.21
N GLU A 388 -3.71 -14.69 -21.46
CA GLU A 388 -3.92 -15.76 -22.44
C GLU A 388 -3.53 -15.30 -23.87
N GLN A 389 -3.80 -14.06 -24.25
CA GLN A 389 -3.38 -13.51 -25.54
C GLN A 389 -1.84 -13.42 -25.62
N LEU A 390 -1.19 -12.94 -24.56
CA LEU A 390 0.27 -12.80 -24.49
C LEU A 390 0.98 -14.16 -24.53
N GLN A 391 0.45 -15.19 -23.86
CA GLN A 391 0.99 -16.55 -23.93
C GLN A 391 0.81 -17.22 -25.30
N ARG A 392 -0.27 -16.89 -26.04
CA ARG A 392 -0.53 -17.44 -27.38
C ARG A 392 0.36 -16.86 -28.47
N LEU A 393 0.92 -15.66 -28.26
CA LEU A 393 1.85 -15.06 -29.19
C LEU A 393 3.18 -15.81 -29.10
N GLU A 394 3.67 -16.33 -30.23
CA GLU A 394 5.01 -16.92 -30.28
C GLU A 394 6.03 -15.88 -29.82
N LEU A 395 6.86 -16.24 -28.83
CA LEU A 395 7.93 -15.35 -28.38
C LEU A 395 8.89 -15.13 -29.55
N SER A 396 8.94 -13.89 -30.02
CA SER A 396 9.92 -13.45 -30.99
C SER A 396 11.34 -13.64 -30.43
N THR A 397 12.28 -14.02 -31.29
CA THR A 397 13.71 -14.07 -30.96
C THR A 397 14.38 -12.68 -30.97
N ASP A 398 13.62 -11.64 -31.30
CA ASP A 398 14.07 -10.25 -31.27
C ASP A 398 14.16 -9.71 -29.83
N ILE A 399 15.34 -9.19 -29.48
CA ILE A 399 15.64 -8.67 -28.13
C ILE A 399 14.74 -7.50 -27.74
N GLN A 400 14.39 -6.60 -28.68
CA GLN A 400 13.54 -5.44 -28.38
C GLN A 400 12.11 -5.88 -28.04
N THR A 401 11.61 -6.90 -28.75
CA THR A 401 10.32 -7.51 -28.47
C THR A 401 10.32 -8.16 -27.08
N ILE A 402 11.36 -8.92 -26.72
CA ILE A 402 11.51 -9.53 -25.39
C ILE A 402 11.56 -8.46 -24.29
N GLU A 403 12.32 -7.37 -24.49
CA GLU A 403 12.38 -6.25 -23.53
C GLU A 403 11.00 -5.60 -23.30
N LEU A 404 10.21 -5.42 -24.37
CA LEU A 404 8.85 -4.89 -24.26
C LEU A 404 7.94 -5.84 -23.46
N GLN A 405 8.02 -7.14 -23.73
CA GLN A 405 7.25 -8.14 -22.99
C GLN A 405 7.67 -8.19 -21.50
N ILE A 406 8.96 -8.03 -21.18
CA ILE A 406 9.45 -7.93 -19.80
C ILE A 406 8.89 -6.69 -19.10
N LYS A 407 8.81 -5.54 -19.78
CA LYS A 407 8.16 -4.33 -19.21
C LYS A 407 6.71 -4.60 -18.88
N LYS A 408 5.97 -5.23 -19.81
CA LYS A 408 4.57 -5.59 -19.61
C LYS A 408 4.38 -6.60 -18.46
N LEU A 409 5.27 -7.59 -18.33
CA LEU A 409 5.30 -8.51 -17.20
C LEU A 409 5.45 -7.78 -15.86
N LYS A 410 6.36 -6.81 -15.77
CA LYS A 410 6.56 -6.00 -14.56
C LYS A 410 5.33 -5.16 -14.21
N GLU A 411 4.65 -4.59 -15.20
CA GLU A 411 3.40 -3.85 -15.01
C GLU A 411 2.28 -4.74 -14.46
N LEU A 412 2.08 -5.93 -15.05
CA LEU A 412 1.08 -6.89 -14.61
C LEU A 412 1.38 -7.44 -13.21
N GLN A 413 2.66 -7.72 -12.92
CA GLN A 413 3.10 -8.10 -11.57
C GLN A 413 2.74 -7.03 -10.54
N LYS A 414 3.04 -5.76 -10.83
CA LYS A 414 2.68 -4.64 -9.96
C LYS A 414 1.16 -4.55 -9.77
N ALA A 415 0.38 -4.74 -10.84
CA ALA A 415 -1.09 -4.71 -10.78
C ALA A 415 -1.68 -5.83 -9.91
N VAL A 416 -1.10 -7.04 -9.95
CA VAL A 416 -1.41 -8.16 -9.06
C VAL A 416 -1.08 -7.78 -7.62
N ASP A 417 0.14 -7.28 -7.35
CA ASP A 417 0.58 -6.96 -5.99
C ASP A 417 -0.32 -5.91 -5.31
N HIS A 418 -0.76 -4.89 -6.04
CA HIS A 418 -1.68 -3.87 -5.50
C HIS A 418 -3.05 -4.44 -5.11
N ARG A 419 -3.48 -5.55 -5.72
CA ARG A 419 -4.81 -6.15 -5.51
C ARG A 419 -4.82 -7.23 -4.44
N LYS A 420 -3.66 -7.75 -4.01
CA LYS A 420 -3.53 -8.72 -2.92
C LYS A 420 -4.29 -8.28 -1.66
N ALA A 421 -4.11 -7.02 -1.25
CA ALA A 421 -4.78 -6.48 -0.06
C ALA A 421 -6.31 -6.46 -0.19
N ILE A 422 -6.83 -6.12 -1.37
CA ILE A 422 -8.29 -6.08 -1.64
C ILE A 422 -8.87 -7.49 -1.58
N ILE A 423 -8.20 -8.47 -2.19
CA ILE A 423 -8.64 -9.88 -2.17
C ILE A 423 -8.61 -10.46 -0.76
N LEU A 424 -7.56 -10.16 0.02
CA LEU A 424 -7.49 -10.54 1.43
C LEU A 424 -8.65 -9.92 2.23
N SER A 425 -8.94 -8.63 2.02
CA SER A 425 -10.07 -7.94 2.65
C SER A 425 -11.41 -8.59 2.32
N ILE A 426 -11.67 -8.86 1.04
CA ILE A 426 -12.87 -9.57 0.57
C ILE A 426 -12.98 -10.93 1.25
N ASN A 427 -11.92 -11.74 1.22
CA ASN A 427 -11.93 -13.08 1.81
C ASN A 427 -12.12 -13.05 3.34
N LEU A 428 -11.52 -12.09 4.03
CA LEU A 428 -11.68 -11.92 5.49
C LEU A 428 -13.09 -11.47 5.88
N CYS A 429 -13.73 -10.62 5.07
CA CYS A 429 -15.08 -10.12 5.32
C CYS A 429 -16.17 -11.08 4.83
N SER A 430 -15.85 -11.99 3.91
CA SER A 430 -16.80 -12.94 3.32
C SER A 430 -17.63 -13.77 4.33
N PRO A 431 -17.10 -14.22 5.48
CA PRO A 431 -17.90 -14.98 6.44
C PRO A 431 -18.98 -14.13 7.12
N GLU A 432 -18.85 -12.81 7.17
CA GLU A 432 -19.87 -11.92 7.75
C GLU A 432 -21.14 -11.87 6.91
N PHE A 433 -21.02 -12.16 5.61
CA PHE A 433 -22.08 -12.05 4.62
C PHE A 433 -22.64 -13.41 4.17
N THR A 434 -21.91 -14.50 4.39
CA THR A 434 -22.28 -15.87 3.97
C THR A 434 -22.88 -16.72 5.11
N GLN A 435 -23.09 -16.14 6.29
CA GLN A 435 -23.60 -16.82 7.49
C GLN A 435 -25.08 -17.26 7.42
N ALA A 436 -25.85 -16.82 6.43
CA ALA A 436 -27.25 -17.19 6.28
C ALA A 436 -27.40 -18.39 5.33
N ASP A 437 -28.27 -19.36 5.67
CA ASP A 437 -28.67 -20.45 4.76
C ASP A 437 -29.69 -19.98 3.70
N SER A 438 -29.46 -18.79 3.13
CA SER A 438 -30.30 -18.25 2.04
C SER A 438 -29.77 -18.68 0.67
N LYS A 439 -30.58 -18.53 -0.37
CA LYS A 439 -30.15 -18.80 -1.75
C LYS A 439 -29.07 -17.79 -2.17
N GLU A 440 -29.28 -16.53 -1.82
CA GLU A 440 -28.42 -15.40 -2.13
C GLU A 440 -27.05 -15.53 -1.47
N SER A 441 -26.98 -16.14 -0.28
CA SER A 441 -25.74 -16.46 0.41
C SER A 441 -24.93 -17.54 -0.33
N ARG A 442 -25.60 -18.58 -0.84
CA ARG A 442 -24.97 -19.62 -1.67
C ARG A 442 -24.47 -19.05 -3.00
N ASP A 443 -25.27 -18.25 -3.68
CA ASP A 443 -24.88 -17.58 -4.92
C ASP A 443 -23.64 -16.68 -4.68
N LEU A 444 -23.56 -15.99 -3.54
CA LEU A 444 -22.39 -15.21 -3.17
C LEU A 444 -21.16 -16.08 -2.88
N GLN A 445 -21.34 -17.21 -2.19
CA GLN A 445 -20.26 -18.15 -1.90
C GLN A 445 -19.68 -18.78 -3.18
N ASP A 446 -20.54 -19.16 -4.12
CA ASP A 446 -20.15 -19.66 -5.43
C ASP A 446 -19.38 -18.59 -6.23
N ARG A 447 -19.82 -17.33 -6.14
CA ARG A 447 -19.13 -16.21 -6.76
C ARG A 447 -17.75 -15.97 -6.14
N LEU A 448 -17.62 -16.02 -4.82
CA LEU A 448 -16.32 -15.89 -4.14
C LEU A 448 -15.37 -17.03 -4.49
N SER A 449 -15.88 -18.26 -4.57
CA SER A 449 -15.11 -19.44 -5.00
C SER A 449 -14.55 -19.26 -6.41
N GLN A 450 -15.39 -18.80 -7.36
CA GLN A 450 -14.96 -18.50 -8.71
C GLN A 450 -13.96 -17.36 -8.79
N MET A 451 -14.12 -16.30 -7.98
CA MET A 451 -13.17 -15.18 -7.93
C MET A 451 -11.80 -15.67 -7.48
N ASN A 452 -11.75 -16.47 -6.40
CA ASN A 452 -10.50 -17.04 -5.90
C ASN A 452 -9.85 -17.97 -6.93
N GLY A 453 -10.64 -18.83 -7.59
CA GLY A 453 -10.12 -19.69 -8.67
C GLY A 453 -9.56 -18.90 -9.86
N ARG A 454 -10.21 -17.79 -10.27
CA ARG A 454 -9.71 -16.90 -11.32
C ARG A 454 -8.43 -16.17 -10.89
N TRP A 455 -8.36 -15.74 -9.63
CA TRP A 455 -7.16 -15.13 -9.07
C TRP A 455 -5.96 -16.09 -9.10
N ASP A 456 -6.16 -17.33 -8.65
CA ASP A 456 -5.12 -18.37 -8.69
C ASP A 456 -4.69 -18.65 -10.14
N ARG A 457 -5.65 -18.66 -11.07
CA ARG A 457 -5.39 -18.81 -12.51
C ARG A 457 -4.56 -17.66 -13.08
N VAL A 458 -4.91 -16.40 -12.80
CA VAL A 458 -4.13 -15.22 -13.22
C VAL A 458 -2.70 -15.28 -12.66
N CYS A 459 -2.54 -15.62 -11.37
CA CYS A 459 -1.22 -15.77 -10.77
C CYS A 459 -0.40 -16.87 -11.46
N SER A 460 -1.03 -18.01 -11.76
CA SER A 460 -0.38 -19.14 -12.44
C SER A 460 0.04 -18.77 -13.87
N LEU A 461 -0.86 -18.16 -14.65
CA LEU A 461 -0.58 -17.72 -16.02
C LEU A 461 0.56 -16.69 -16.08
N LEU A 462 0.61 -15.78 -15.10
CA LEU A 462 1.66 -14.78 -15.00
C LEU A 462 3.03 -15.42 -14.73
N GLU A 463 3.10 -16.40 -13.83
CA GLU A 463 4.35 -17.11 -13.53
C GLU A 463 4.79 -18.03 -14.68
N GLU A 464 3.86 -18.69 -15.35
CA GLU A 464 4.15 -19.44 -16.58
C GLU A 464 4.72 -18.52 -17.66
N TRP A 465 4.12 -17.36 -17.87
CA TRP A 465 4.58 -16.39 -18.87
C TRP A 465 5.95 -15.78 -18.51
N ARG A 466 6.21 -15.53 -17.22
CA ARG A 466 7.56 -15.19 -16.73
C ARG A 466 8.58 -16.27 -17.11
N GLY A 467 8.24 -17.54 -16.85
CA GLY A 467 9.11 -18.67 -17.19
C GLY A 467 9.43 -18.74 -18.68
N LEU A 468 8.41 -18.61 -19.54
CA LEU A 468 8.57 -18.59 -21.00
C LEU A 468 9.46 -17.43 -21.46
N LEU A 469 9.30 -16.24 -20.90
CA LEU A 469 10.14 -15.07 -21.21
C LEU A 469 11.60 -15.28 -20.78
N GLN A 470 11.81 -15.88 -19.60
CA GLN A 470 13.15 -16.18 -19.11
C GLN A 470 13.85 -17.22 -20.00
N ASP A 471 13.13 -18.27 -20.42
CA ASP A 471 13.66 -19.29 -21.33
C ASP A 471 14.01 -18.70 -22.71
N ALA A 472 13.19 -17.80 -23.24
CA ALA A 472 13.48 -17.11 -24.50
C ALA A 472 14.70 -16.19 -24.39
N LEU A 473 14.82 -15.43 -23.29
CA LEU A 473 15.96 -14.55 -23.05
C LEU A 473 17.27 -15.36 -22.96
N MET A 474 17.26 -16.48 -22.23
CA MET A 474 18.41 -17.39 -22.11
C MET A 474 18.82 -17.97 -23.48
N GLN A 475 17.85 -18.32 -24.33
CA GLN A 475 18.13 -18.79 -25.69
C GLN A 475 18.75 -17.71 -26.57
N CYS A 476 18.24 -16.47 -26.51
CA CYS A 476 18.83 -15.34 -27.23
C CYS A 476 20.27 -15.07 -26.77
N GLN A 477 20.52 -15.09 -25.46
CA GLN A 477 21.87 -14.94 -24.92
C GLN A 477 22.81 -16.04 -25.42
N GLY A 478 22.42 -17.31 -25.35
CA GLY A 478 23.22 -18.43 -25.84
C GLY A 478 23.51 -18.34 -27.35
N PHE A 479 22.55 -17.84 -28.13
CA PHE A 479 22.75 -17.57 -29.56
C PHE A 479 23.76 -16.43 -29.79
N HIS A 480 23.67 -15.33 -29.04
CA HIS A 480 24.62 -14.22 -29.12
C HIS A 480 26.05 -14.64 -28.74
N GLU A 481 26.20 -15.40 -27.65
CA GLU A 481 27.49 -15.95 -27.23
C GLU A 481 28.11 -16.86 -28.30
N MET A 482 27.30 -17.77 -28.86
CA MET A 482 27.74 -18.65 -29.95
C MET A 482 28.15 -17.86 -31.19
N SER A 483 27.33 -16.89 -31.60
CA SER A 483 27.59 -16.03 -32.76
C SER A 483 28.87 -15.21 -32.58
N HIS A 484 29.07 -14.63 -31.40
CA HIS A 484 30.29 -13.89 -31.06
C HIS A 484 31.52 -14.80 -31.11
N GLY A 485 31.44 -16.01 -30.56
CA GLY A 485 32.52 -17.00 -30.65
C GLY A 485 32.89 -17.37 -32.09
N LEU A 486 31.91 -17.49 -32.99
CA LEU A 486 32.14 -17.71 -34.41
C LEU A 486 32.80 -16.50 -35.09
N LEU A 487 32.40 -15.27 -34.76
CA LEU A 487 33.00 -14.05 -35.30
C LEU A 487 34.49 -13.93 -34.90
N LEU A 488 34.82 -14.14 -33.63
CA LEU A 488 36.21 -14.14 -33.16
C LEU A 488 37.05 -15.23 -33.85
N MET A 489 36.46 -16.40 -34.08
CA MET A 489 37.13 -17.48 -34.82
C MET A 489 37.44 -17.05 -36.26
N LEU A 490 36.46 -16.44 -36.96
CA LEU A 490 36.64 -15.95 -38.32
C LEU A 490 37.72 -14.86 -38.40
N GLU A 491 37.73 -13.92 -37.47
CA GLU A 491 38.75 -12.86 -37.39
C GLU A 491 40.15 -13.45 -37.19
N ASN A 492 40.29 -14.45 -36.31
CA ASN A 492 41.57 -15.13 -36.09
C ASN A 492 42.03 -15.93 -37.33
N ILE A 493 41.12 -16.54 -38.08
CA ILE A 493 41.44 -17.20 -39.36
C ILE A 493 41.90 -16.15 -40.39
N ASP A 494 41.22 -15.01 -40.48
CA ASP A 494 41.57 -13.95 -41.44
C ASP A 494 42.93 -13.32 -41.13
N ARG A 495 43.21 -13.01 -39.85
CA ARG A 495 44.53 -12.54 -39.41
C ARG A 495 45.63 -13.53 -39.81
N ARG A 496 45.45 -14.82 -39.53
CA ARG A 496 46.42 -15.87 -39.87
C ARG A 496 46.60 -16.03 -41.38
N LYS A 497 45.55 -15.84 -42.18
CA LYS A 497 45.64 -15.82 -43.65
C LYS A 497 46.50 -14.64 -44.12
N ASN A 498 46.33 -13.47 -43.52
CA ASN A 498 47.07 -12.26 -43.88
C ASN A 498 48.55 -12.31 -43.45
N GLU A 499 48.91 -13.19 -42.50
CA GLU A 499 50.31 -13.49 -42.12
C GLU A 499 51.03 -14.44 -43.09
N ILE A 500 50.33 -15.03 -44.07
CA ILE A 500 50.93 -15.88 -45.10
C ILE A 500 51.57 -14.98 -46.16
N VAL A 501 52.90 -14.85 -46.11
CA VAL A 501 53.68 -14.10 -47.10
C VAL A 501 53.68 -14.85 -48.45
N PRO A 502 53.42 -14.18 -49.59
CA PRO A 502 53.56 -14.79 -50.92
C PRO A 502 54.98 -15.30 -51.14
N ILE A 503 55.13 -16.57 -51.52
CA ILE A 503 56.44 -17.16 -51.79
C ILE A 503 56.93 -16.64 -53.14
N ASP A 504 58.09 -15.99 -53.15
CA ASP A 504 58.76 -15.54 -54.38
C ASP A 504 59.28 -16.77 -55.17
N SER A 505 59.02 -16.79 -56.46
CA SER A 505 59.22 -17.96 -57.34
C SER A 505 60.70 -18.30 -57.62
N ASN A 506 61.63 -17.50 -57.10
CA ASN A 506 63.07 -17.61 -57.33
C ASN A 506 63.85 -18.16 -56.11
N LEU A 507 63.19 -18.68 -55.08
CA LEU A 507 63.86 -19.25 -53.90
C LEU A 507 64.42 -20.67 -54.14
N ASP A 508 65.56 -20.96 -53.49
CA ASP A 508 66.19 -22.29 -53.49
C ASP A 508 65.25 -23.38 -52.95
N ALA A 509 65.34 -24.57 -53.54
CA ALA A 509 64.44 -25.71 -53.26
C ALA A 509 64.43 -26.12 -51.78
N GLU A 510 65.55 -25.96 -51.08
CA GLU A 510 65.70 -26.30 -49.66
C GLU A 510 64.94 -25.32 -48.75
N ILE A 511 64.91 -24.03 -49.11
CA ILE A 511 64.16 -22.99 -48.38
C ILE A 511 62.66 -23.14 -48.64
N LEU A 512 62.27 -23.48 -49.88
CA LEU A 512 60.87 -23.78 -50.24
C LEU A 512 60.34 -24.99 -49.46
N GLN A 513 61.17 -26.02 -49.27
CA GLN A 513 60.79 -27.22 -48.52
C GLN A 513 60.65 -26.95 -47.02
N ASP A 514 61.49 -26.07 -46.46
CA ASP A 514 61.36 -25.63 -45.05
C ASP A 514 60.13 -24.74 -44.84
N HIS A 515 59.86 -23.79 -45.74
CA HIS A 515 58.63 -22.99 -45.74
C HIS A 515 57.38 -23.87 -45.89
N HIS A 516 57.42 -24.90 -46.75
CA HIS A 516 56.32 -25.86 -46.90
C HIS A 516 56.10 -26.69 -45.63
N LYS A 517 57.16 -27.13 -44.95
CA LYS A 517 57.05 -27.80 -43.64
C LYS A 517 56.44 -26.88 -42.59
N GLN A 518 56.86 -25.63 -42.52
CA GLN A 518 56.32 -24.65 -41.57
C GLN A 518 54.84 -24.34 -41.82
N LEU A 519 54.44 -24.21 -43.09
CA LEU A 519 53.03 -24.09 -43.50
C LEU A 519 52.21 -25.34 -43.14
N MET A 520 52.74 -26.54 -43.40
CA MET A 520 52.07 -27.80 -43.04
C MET A 520 51.90 -27.96 -41.53
N VAL A 521 52.89 -27.58 -40.71
CA VAL A 521 52.77 -27.59 -39.25
C VAL A 521 51.74 -26.57 -38.77
N ARG A 522 51.69 -25.37 -39.37
CA ARG A 522 50.67 -24.34 -39.07
C ARG A 522 49.26 -24.79 -39.48
N CYS A 523 49.11 -25.52 -40.59
CA CYS A 523 47.85 -26.09 -41.04
C CYS A 523 47.40 -27.31 -40.20
N VAL A 524 48.31 -28.18 -39.77
CA VAL A 524 47.99 -29.34 -38.93
C VAL A 524 47.57 -28.93 -37.50
N ASN A 525 48.15 -27.85 -36.97
CA ASN A 525 47.68 -27.24 -35.73
C ASN A 525 46.33 -26.50 -35.89
N SER A 526 45.78 -26.42 -37.10
CA SER A 526 44.43 -25.94 -37.40
C SER A 526 43.40 -27.05 -37.23
N GLY A 527 43.31 -27.63 -36.02
CA GLY A 527 42.15 -28.41 -35.58
C GLY A 527 40.82 -27.62 -35.66
N SER A 528 40.90 -26.33 -35.99
CA SER A 528 39.81 -25.39 -36.27
C SER A 528 38.87 -25.84 -37.41
N LEU A 529 39.33 -26.59 -38.41
CA LEU A 529 38.45 -27.10 -39.49
C LEU A 529 37.58 -28.29 -39.04
N GLN A 530 38.09 -29.15 -38.15
CA GLN A 530 37.30 -30.22 -37.53
C GLN A 530 36.30 -29.67 -36.50
N LEU A 531 36.68 -28.63 -35.75
CA LEU A 531 35.77 -27.89 -34.86
C LEU A 531 34.70 -27.11 -35.64
N PHE A 532 35.05 -26.55 -36.81
CA PHE A 532 34.11 -25.90 -37.73
C PHE A 532 33.08 -26.89 -38.30
N LEU A 533 33.51 -28.08 -38.74
CA LEU A 533 32.61 -29.13 -39.18
C LEU A 533 31.75 -29.68 -38.02
N ALA A 534 32.30 -29.79 -36.81
CA ALA A 534 31.55 -30.21 -35.62
C ALA A 534 30.50 -29.17 -35.19
N GLY A 535 30.82 -27.88 -35.28
CA GLY A 535 29.90 -26.77 -35.01
C GLY A 535 28.77 -26.67 -36.03
N LEU A 536 29.08 -26.75 -37.33
CA LEU A 536 28.06 -26.79 -38.39
C LEU A 536 27.15 -28.02 -38.30
N HIS A 537 27.70 -29.18 -37.90
CA HIS A 537 26.93 -30.41 -37.73
C HIS A 537 26.07 -30.41 -36.45
N PHE A 538 26.34 -29.53 -35.48
CA PHE A 538 25.47 -29.26 -34.33
C PHE A 538 24.32 -28.31 -34.70
N ILE A 539 24.59 -27.30 -35.54
CA ILE A 539 23.61 -26.34 -36.04
C ILE A 539 22.59 -27.00 -36.99
N TYR A 540 22.98 -27.98 -37.79
CA TYR A 540 22.06 -28.68 -38.71
C TYR A 540 21.24 -29.81 -38.07
N ARG A 541 21.41 -30.08 -36.77
CA ARG A 541 20.78 -31.22 -36.07
C ARG A 541 19.80 -30.82 -34.96
N LYS A 542 19.68 -29.51 -34.68
CA LYS A 542 18.57 -28.89 -33.95
C LYS A 542 17.77 -28.05 -34.93
#